data_AF-A0A3N5QZS2-F1
#
_entry.id   AF-A0A3N5QZS2-F1
#
_cell.length_a   1.000
_cell.length_b   1.000
_cell.length_c   1.000
_cell.angle_alpha   90.00
_cell.angle_beta   90.00
_cell.angle_gamma   90.00
#
_symmetry.space_group_name_H-M   'P 1'
#
loop_
_entity.id
_entity.type
_entity.pdbx_description
1 polymer ?
#
loop_
_entity_poly.entity_id
_entity_poly.type
_entity_poly.pdbx_seq_one_letter_code
_entity_poly.pdbx_strand_id
1 'polypeptide(L)'
;QSSTSFDWLAYTAPSMAIVSLMFTVAAGGRSILAERQWGTLPRLLVTPSTPLQVLAGKALGIFLTGTAQLTILITASWLLFRIQWGDWTAVAILVASLAAAATGWGLLLAAFARSVGEAGAAGNALALIFAAAAGNFIPRMNLPEWLQTASFISPNAWGLEGFTLLSQGGKLLDILPFIFGLLLMGAALMLIATYVFRRQYR
;
A
#
# COMPACT_ATOMS: atom_id res chain seq x y z
N GLN A 1 -32.94 10.74 18.28
CA GLN A 1 -32.83 10.18 16.92
C GLN A 1 -31.86 11.05 16.14
N SER A 2 -30.55 10.92 16.40
CA SER A 2 -29.53 11.56 15.58
C SER A 2 -29.27 10.62 14.41
N SER A 3 -29.69 10.99 13.21
CA SER A 3 -29.24 10.36 11.98
C SER A 3 -27.72 10.18 12.08
N THR A 4 -27.23 8.94 12.13
CA THR A 4 -25.82 8.61 11.90
C THR A 4 -25.52 8.97 10.46
N SER A 5 -25.35 10.27 10.20
CA SER A 5 -24.94 10.79 8.92
C SER A 5 -23.59 10.16 8.62
N PHE A 6 -23.52 9.40 7.52
CA PHE A 6 -22.26 8.90 7.01
C PHE A 6 -21.27 10.07 6.91
N ASP A 7 -20.22 10.02 7.72
CA ASP A 7 -19.19 11.05 7.71
C ASP A 7 -18.33 10.85 6.46
N TRP A 8 -18.70 11.56 5.40
CA TRP A 8 -18.01 11.58 4.13
C TRP A 8 -16.54 11.91 4.29
N LEU A 9 -16.18 12.75 5.26
CA LEU A 9 -14.81 13.19 5.45
C LEU A 9 -13.98 12.08 6.11
N ALA A 10 -14.55 11.41 7.12
CA ALA A 10 -13.96 10.24 7.76
C ALA A 10 -13.77 9.05 6.79
N TYR A 11 -14.61 8.95 5.76
CA TYR A 11 -14.44 7.94 4.71
C TYR A 11 -13.46 8.36 3.61
N THR A 12 -13.51 9.62 3.17
CA THR A 12 -12.72 10.10 2.03
C THR A 12 -11.25 10.31 2.40
N ALA A 13 -10.96 10.77 3.63
CA ALA A 13 -9.60 10.97 4.10
C ALA A 13 -8.72 9.68 4.04
N PRO A 14 -9.14 8.53 4.62
CA PRO A 14 -8.37 7.30 4.48
C PRO A 14 -8.37 6.84 3.03
N SER A 15 -9.50 6.93 2.33
CA SER A 15 -9.59 6.52 0.92
C SER A 15 -8.50 7.19 0.07
N MET A 16 -8.38 8.52 0.13
CA MET A 16 -7.37 9.26 -0.63
C MET A 16 -5.94 9.01 -0.15
N ALA A 17 -5.74 8.79 1.16
CA ALA A 17 -4.42 8.45 1.69
C ALA A 17 -3.93 7.08 1.17
N ILE A 18 -4.83 6.10 1.08
CA ILE A 18 -4.54 4.78 0.50
C ILE A 18 -4.25 4.88 -1.00
N VAL A 19 -5.04 5.66 -1.76
CA VAL A 19 -4.76 5.89 -3.20
C VAL A 19 -3.37 6.50 -3.39
N SER A 20 -3.06 7.52 -2.59
CA SER A 20 -1.75 8.18 -2.61
C SER A 20 -0.62 7.21 -2.27
N LEU A 21 -0.83 6.28 -1.34
CA LEU A 21 0.15 5.24 -1.00
C LEU A 21 0.46 4.35 -2.21
N MET A 22 -0.56 3.93 -2.98
CA MET A 22 -0.34 3.13 -4.19
C MET A 22 0.53 3.86 -5.21
N PHE A 23 0.29 5.15 -5.43
CA PHE A 23 1.13 5.97 -6.32
C PHE A 23 2.56 6.09 -5.80
N THR A 24 2.74 6.33 -4.51
CA THR A 24 4.07 6.44 -3.88
C THR A 24 4.87 5.16 -4.02
N VAL A 25 4.22 4.01 -3.80
CA VAL A 25 4.89 2.72 -3.93
C VAL A 25 5.15 2.35 -5.39
N ALA A 26 4.25 2.70 -6.32
CA ALA A 26 4.50 2.57 -7.75
C ALA A 26 5.71 3.42 -8.20
N ALA A 27 5.83 4.65 -7.71
CA ALA A 27 7.00 5.49 -7.94
C ALA A 27 8.27 4.89 -7.32
N GLY A 28 8.16 4.29 -6.14
CA GLY A 28 9.23 3.52 -5.51
C GLY A 28 9.69 2.35 -6.37
N GLY A 29 8.77 1.55 -6.92
CA GLY A 29 9.12 0.46 -7.85
C GLY A 29 9.78 0.97 -9.12
N ARG A 30 9.27 2.07 -9.68
CA ARG A 30 9.84 2.74 -10.86
C ARG A 30 11.28 3.22 -10.63
N SER A 31 11.60 3.73 -9.44
CA SER A 31 12.96 4.21 -9.12
C SER A 31 13.99 3.07 -9.13
N ILE A 32 13.61 1.87 -8.68
CA ILE A 32 14.45 0.66 -8.78
C ILE A 32 14.82 0.40 -10.24
N LEU A 33 13.85 0.52 -11.15
CA LEU A 33 14.05 0.27 -12.57
C LEU A 33 14.88 1.39 -13.23
N ALA A 34 14.73 2.64 -12.78
CA ALA A 34 15.55 3.76 -13.25
C ALA A 34 17.02 3.55 -12.88
N GLU A 35 17.30 3.11 -11.65
CA GLU A 35 18.65 2.79 -11.22
C GLU A 35 19.28 1.61 -11.97
N ARG A 36 18.47 0.62 -12.39
CA ARG A 36 18.94 -0.45 -13.29
C ARG A 36 19.40 0.14 -14.62
N GLN A 37 18.62 1.04 -15.22
CA GLN A 37 18.93 1.67 -16.50
C GLN A 37 20.15 2.59 -16.44
N TRP A 38 20.31 3.34 -15.34
CA TRP A 38 21.44 4.26 -15.14
C TRP A 38 22.75 3.55 -14.75
N GLY A 39 22.73 2.23 -14.59
CA GLY A 39 23.90 1.45 -14.21
C GLY A 39 24.32 1.63 -12.75
N THR A 40 23.52 2.30 -11.91
CA THR A 40 23.78 2.39 -10.47
C THR A 40 23.45 1.08 -9.74
N LEU A 41 22.41 0.35 -10.18
CA LEU A 41 22.10 -0.95 -9.58
C LEU A 41 23.23 -1.99 -9.78
N PRO A 42 23.80 -2.17 -11.00
CA PRO A 42 24.99 -3.01 -11.20
C PRO A 42 26.20 -2.60 -10.33
N ARG A 43 26.43 -1.30 -10.11
CA ARG A 43 27.50 -0.81 -9.23
C ARG A 43 27.28 -1.17 -7.76
N LEU A 44 26.02 -1.24 -7.31
CA LEU A 44 25.68 -1.73 -5.97
C LEU A 44 25.79 -3.24 -5.83
N LEU A 45 25.79 -3.99 -6.94
CA LEU A 45 25.91 -5.45 -6.91
C LEU A 45 27.37 -5.94 -6.95
N VAL A 46 28.33 -5.05 -7.21
CA VAL A 46 29.78 -5.35 -7.15
C VAL A 46 30.40 -5.01 -5.78
N THR A 47 29.65 -4.40 -4.88
CA THR A 47 30.05 -4.29 -3.46
C THR A 47 29.94 -5.68 -2.80
N PRO A 48 30.52 -5.91 -1.61
CA PRO A 48 30.34 -7.16 -0.87
C PRO A 48 28.90 -7.40 -0.36
N SER A 49 27.90 -6.71 -0.93
CA SER A 49 26.49 -6.82 -0.60
C SER A 49 25.81 -7.86 -1.49
N THR A 50 24.97 -8.70 -0.90
CA THR A 50 24.16 -9.65 -1.66
C THR A 50 23.02 -8.92 -2.40
N PRO A 51 22.57 -9.40 -3.58
CA PRO A 51 21.41 -8.84 -4.27
C PRO A 51 20.16 -8.74 -3.39
N LEU A 52 20.02 -9.67 -2.43
CA LEU A 52 18.94 -9.68 -1.46
C LEU A 52 19.02 -8.50 -0.47
N GLN A 53 20.22 -8.14 -0.01
CA GLN A 53 20.42 -6.98 0.87
C GLN A 53 20.08 -5.67 0.16
N VAL A 54 20.46 -5.54 -1.12
CA VAL A 54 20.12 -4.36 -1.93
C VAL A 54 18.60 -4.25 -2.11
N LEU A 55 17.94 -5.36 -2.47
CA LEU A 55 16.48 -5.39 -2.64
C LEU A 55 15.74 -5.11 -1.33
N ALA A 56 16.19 -5.71 -0.21
CA ALA A 56 15.61 -5.49 1.10
C ALA A 56 15.77 -4.03 1.56
N GLY A 57 16.94 -3.41 1.33
CA GLY A 57 17.15 -1.99 1.63
C GLY A 57 16.22 -1.07 0.82
N LYS A 58 16.00 -1.39 -0.46
CA LYS A 58 15.03 -0.66 -1.30
C LYS A 58 13.59 -0.86 -0.85
N ALA A 59 13.22 -2.10 -0.54
CA ALA A 59 11.92 -2.43 0.01
C ALA A 59 11.65 -1.64 1.31
N LEU A 60 12.63 -1.63 2.24
CA LEU A 60 12.55 -0.87 3.47
C LEU A 60 12.42 0.64 3.20
N GLY A 61 13.17 1.19 2.24
CA GLY A 61 13.04 2.59 1.84
C GLY A 61 11.62 2.93 1.38
N ILE A 62 11.07 2.15 0.46
CA ILE A 62 9.70 2.32 -0.06
C ILE A 62 8.67 2.19 1.07
N PHE A 63 8.82 1.18 1.92
CA PHE A 63 7.97 0.94 3.08
C PHE A 63 7.98 2.13 4.06
N LEU A 64 9.16 2.64 4.41
CA LEU A 64 9.31 3.77 5.31
C LEU A 64 8.72 5.05 4.71
N THR A 65 8.94 5.31 3.42
CA THR A 65 8.32 6.45 2.73
C THR A 65 6.79 6.36 2.74
N GLY A 66 6.24 5.19 2.42
CA GLY A 66 4.78 4.96 2.44
C GLY A 66 4.17 5.08 3.83
N THR A 67 4.84 4.52 4.84
CA THR A 67 4.44 4.61 6.26
C THR A 67 4.47 6.05 6.73
N ALA A 68 5.56 6.78 6.48
CA ALA A 68 5.68 8.19 6.84
C ALA A 68 4.59 9.03 6.17
N GLN A 69 4.34 8.82 4.88
CA GLN A 69 3.26 9.50 4.16
C GLN A 69 1.88 9.25 4.78
N LEU A 70 1.51 7.99 5.04
CA LEU A 70 0.23 7.67 5.66
C LEU A 70 0.11 8.31 7.05
N THR A 71 1.14 8.20 7.88
CA THR A 71 1.16 8.80 9.21
C THR A 71 0.98 10.31 9.15
N ILE A 72 1.62 10.99 8.20
CA ILE A 72 1.46 12.43 7.98
C ILE A 72 0.01 12.75 7.58
N LEU A 73 -0.57 12.02 6.61
CA LEU A 73 -1.93 12.27 6.14
C LEU A 73 -2.99 12.01 7.22
N ILE A 74 -2.86 10.92 7.97
CA ILE A 74 -3.77 10.57 9.06
C ILE A 74 -3.68 11.60 10.19
N THR A 75 -2.46 11.93 10.63
CA THR A 75 -2.25 12.95 11.67
C THR A 75 -2.76 14.32 11.23
N ALA A 76 -2.50 14.72 9.98
CA ALA A 76 -3.01 15.97 9.42
C ALA A 76 -4.54 15.99 9.36
N SER A 77 -5.16 14.87 8.98
CA SER A 77 -6.62 14.77 8.93
C SER A 77 -7.27 14.86 10.33
N TRP A 78 -6.63 14.29 11.34
CA TRP A 78 -7.04 14.44 12.74
C TRP A 78 -6.89 15.88 13.21
N LEU A 79 -5.76 16.55 12.92
CA LEU A 79 -5.50 17.90 13.40
C LEU A 79 -6.36 18.97 12.70
N LEU A 80 -6.50 18.88 11.37
CA LEU A 80 -7.17 19.90 10.56
C LEU A 80 -8.68 19.72 10.53
N PHE A 81 -9.15 18.46 10.51
CA PHE A 81 -10.57 18.15 10.31
C PHE A 81 -11.21 17.44 11.51
N ARG A 82 -10.45 17.19 12.58
CA ARG A 82 -10.92 16.56 13.83
C ARG A 82 -11.55 15.18 13.61
N ILE A 83 -11.09 14.46 12.58
CA ILE A 83 -11.54 13.08 12.31
C ILE A 83 -11.09 12.18 13.45
N GLN A 84 -12.02 11.40 14.01
CA GLN A 84 -11.71 10.43 15.05
C GLN A 84 -11.35 9.07 14.42
N TRP A 85 -10.12 8.64 14.66
CA TRP A 85 -9.57 7.40 14.10
C TRP A 85 -9.60 6.22 15.07
N GLY A 86 -10.13 6.40 16.28
CA GLY A 86 -10.15 5.38 17.33
C GLY A 86 -8.79 5.23 18.02
N ASP A 87 -8.41 3.99 18.32
CA ASP A 87 -7.15 3.66 18.99
C ASP A 87 -5.94 3.89 18.07
N TRP A 88 -5.09 4.87 18.43
CA TRP A 88 -3.87 5.21 17.69
C TRP A 88 -2.89 4.04 17.54
N THR A 89 -2.88 3.10 18.48
CA THR A 89 -2.04 1.90 18.38
C THR A 89 -2.53 1.01 17.24
N ALA A 90 -3.83 0.80 17.15
CA ALA A 90 -4.46 0.04 16.08
C ALA A 90 -4.28 0.70 14.72
N VAL A 91 -4.42 2.03 14.66
CA VAL A 91 -4.14 2.84 13.46
C VAL A 91 -2.70 2.64 13.00
N ALA A 92 -1.72 2.76 13.90
CA ALA A 92 -0.30 2.62 13.56
C ALA A 92 0.05 1.22 13.01
N ILE A 93 -0.50 0.16 13.63
CA ILE A 93 -0.31 -1.22 13.16
C ILE A 93 -0.95 -1.43 11.79
N LEU A 94 -2.16 -0.89 11.58
CA LEU A 94 -2.84 -0.97 10.28
C LEU A 94 -2.06 -0.23 9.20
N VAL A 95 -1.56 0.97 9.49
CA VAL A 95 -0.71 1.77 8.57
C VAL A 95 0.54 1.00 8.17
N ALA A 96 1.26 0.42 9.14
CA ALA A 96 2.45 -0.37 8.85
C ALA A 96 2.12 -1.61 8.01
N SER A 97 1.06 -2.34 8.37
CA SER A 97 0.65 -3.54 7.62
C SER A 97 0.24 -3.20 6.19
N LEU A 98 -0.49 -2.09 6.02
CA LEU A 98 -0.91 -1.59 4.72
C LEU A 98 0.28 -1.15 3.86
N ALA A 99 1.22 -0.39 4.43
CA ALA A 99 2.42 0.03 3.74
C ALA A 99 3.30 -1.17 3.33
N ALA A 100 3.38 -2.22 4.15
CA ALA A 100 4.11 -3.44 3.82
C ALA A 100 3.48 -4.17 2.63
N ALA A 101 2.15 -4.33 2.65
CA ALA A 101 1.41 -4.96 1.56
C ALA A 101 1.51 -4.17 0.24
N ALA A 102 1.37 -2.85 0.33
CA ALA A 102 1.57 -1.94 -0.79
C ALA A 102 2.98 -2.09 -1.37
N THR A 103 4.01 -2.04 -0.53
CA THR A 103 5.42 -2.19 -0.92
C THR A 103 5.65 -3.48 -1.72
N GLY A 104 5.02 -4.59 -1.32
CA GLY A 104 5.04 -5.84 -2.08
C GLY A 104 4.59 -5.67 -3.54
N TRP A 105 3.49 -4.93 -3.79
CA TRP A 105 3.03 -4.61 -5.14
C TRP A 105 4.00 -3.75 -5.93
N GLY A 106 4.62 -2.74 -5.29
CA GLY A 106 5.64 -1.91 -5.95
C GLY A 106 6.89 -2.70 -6.36
N LEU A 107 7.33 -3.62 -5.50
CA LEU A 107 8.45 -4.52 -5.82
C LEU A 107 8.09 -5.52 -6.92
N LEU A 108 6.87 -6.06 -6.89
CA LEU A 108 6.37 -6.96 -7.94
C LEU A 108 6.37 -6.25 -9.29
N LEU A 109 5.85 -5.02 -9.35
CA LEU A 109 5.88 -4.19 -10.55
C LEU A 109 7.31 -3.97 -11.06
N ALA A 110 8.24 -3.64 -10.17
CA ALA A 110 9.65 -3.48 -10.54
C ALA A 110 10.31 -4.79 -11.02
N ALA A 111 9.80 -5.96 -10.58
CA ALA A 111 10.33 -7.25 -10.98
C ALA A 111 9.90 -7.63 -12.41
N PHE A 112 8.69 -7.28 -12.82
CA PHE A 112 8.12 -7.67 -14.12
C PHE A 112 8.29 -6.61 -15.21
N ALA A 113 8.33 -5.33 -14.87
CA ALA A 113 8.44 -4.26 -15.85
C ALA A 113 9.81 -4.27 -16.54
N ARG A 114 9.81 -4.02 -17.86
CA ARG A 114 11.04 -4.03 -18.69
C ARG A 114 11.61 -2.62 -18.88
N SER A 115 10.80 -1.58 -18.70
CA SER A 115 11.22 -0.19 -18.83
C SER A 115 10.63 0.72 -17.77
N VAL A 116 11.31 1.83 -17.46
CA VAL A 116 10.85 2.84 -16.49
C VAL A 116 9.48 3.41 -16.88
N GLY A 117 9.24 3.58 -18.19
CA GLY A 117 7.94 4.04 -18.71
C GLY A 117 6.84 3.02 -18.46
N GLU A 118 7.10 1.75 -18.76
CA GLU A 118 6.16 0.64 -18.51
C GLU A 118 5.86 0.49 -17.01
N ALA A 119 6.87 0.54 -16.14
CA ALA A 119 6.67 0.49 -14.70
C ALA A 119 5.79 1.63 -14.18
N GLY A 120 6.02 2.86 -14.68
CA GLY A 120 5.21 4.02 -14.34
C GLY A 120 3.76 3.88 -14.81
N ALA A 121 3.54 3.50 -16.07
CA ALA A 121 2.21 3.33 -16.63
C ALA A 121 1.43 2.20 -15.94
N ALA A 122 2.05 1.03 -15.80
CA ALA A 122 1.44 -0.12 -15.13
C ALA A 122 1.15 0.15 -13.65
N GLY A 123 2.08 0.80 -12.94
CA GLY A 123 1.90 1.16 -11.53
C GLY A 123 0.76 2.16 -11.33
N ASN A 124 0.67 3.18 -12.16
CA ASN A 124 -0.44 4.15 -12.10
C ASN A 124 -1.78 3.50 -12.44
N ALA A 125 -1.82 2.64 -13.47
CA ALA A 125 -3.02 1.90 -13.82
C ALA A 125 -3.48 0.99 -12.67
N LEU A 126 -2.57 0.23 -12.06
CA LEU A 126 -2.86 -0.60 -10.89
C LEU A 126 -3.39 0.21 -9.71
N ALA A 127 -2.77 1.36 -9.41
CA ALA A 127 -3.22 2.24 -8.34
C ALA A 127 -4.68 2.67 -8.55
N LEU A 128 -5.04 3.10 -9.76
CA LEU A 128 -6.39 3.54 -10.11
C LEU A 128 -7.40 2.40 -10.14
N ILE A 129 -7.03 1.25 -10.71
CA ILE A 129 -7.91 0.06 -10.77
C ILE A 129 -8.22 -0.42 -9.36
N PHE A 130 -7.20 -0.52 -8.50
CA PHE A 130 -7.40 -0.94 -7.12
C PHE A 130 -8.21 0.07 -6.33
N ALA A 131 -7.95 1.37 -6.50
CA ALA A 131 -8.73 2.42 -5.86
C ALA A 131 -10.21 2.38 -6.26
N ALA A 132 -10.51 2.21 -7.55
CA ALA A 132 -11.87 2.11 -8.04
C ALA A 132 -12.57 0.83 -7.54
N ALA A 133 -11.90 -0.32 -7.66
CA ALA A 133 -12.45 -1.62 -7.27
C ALA A 133 -12.66 -1.76 -5.76
N ALA A 134 -11.80 -1.15 -4.94
CA ALA A 134 -11.88 -1.20 -3.49
C ALA A 134 -12.88 -0.20 -2.88
N GLY A 135 -13.40 0.74 -3.66
CA GLY A 135 -14.35 1.75 -3.19
C GLY A 135 -13.72 3.02 -2.64
N ASN A 136 -12.47 3.35 -3.02
CA ASN A 136 -11.84 4.60 -2.58
C ASN A 136 -12.50 5.85 -3.19
N PHE A 137 -13.15 5.71 -4.35
CA PHE A 137 -13.86 6.82 -5.02
C PHE A 137 -15.37 6.81 -4.78
N ILE A 138 -15.94 5.63 -4.53
CA ILE A 138 -17.37 5.41 -4.34
C ILE A 138 -17.52 4.51 -3.12
N PRO A 139 -18.36 4.86 -2.13
CA PRO A 139 -18.56 4.04 -0.95
C PRO A 139 -18.74 2.57 -1.27
N ARG A 140 -17.96 1.71 -0.63
CA ARG A 140 -17.91 0.28 -0.93
C ARG A 140 -19.26 -0.43 -0.84
N MET A 141 -20.17 0.06 0.01
CA MET A 141 -21.54 -0.43 0.12
C MET A 141 -22.37 -0.27 -1.17
N ASN A 142 -21.97 0.63 -2.07
CA ASN A 142 -22.63 0.87 -3.35
C ASN A 142 -22.05 0.01 -4.48
N LEU A 143 -20.99 -0.78 -4.21
CA LEU A 143 -20.39 -1.67 -5.20
C LEU A 143 -21.13 -3.02 -5.24
N PRO A 144 -21.19 -3.70 -6.39
CA PRO A 144 -21.70 -5.07 -6.47
C PRO A 144 -20.94 -6.02 -5.53
N GLU A 145 -21.63 -6.99 -4.93
CA GLU A 145 -21.04 -7.91 -3.95
C GLU A 145 -19.81 -8.65 -4.48
N TRP A 146 -19.85 -9.14 -5.72
CA TRP A 146 -18.73 -9.83 -6.36
C TRP A 146 -17.47 -8.93 -6.43
N LEU A 147 -17.65 -7.63 -6.63
CA LEU A 147 -16.55 -6.67 -6.72
C LEU A 147 -16.01 -6.36 -5.32
N GLN A 148 -16.88 -6.27 -4.31
CA GLN A 148 -16.46 -6.12 -2.91
C GLN A 148 -15.55 -7.29 -2.50
N THR A 149 -15.91 -8.53 -2.84
CA THR A 149 -15.08 -9.71 -2.57
C THR A 149 -13.80 -9.73 -3.41
N ALA A 150 -13.88 -9.45 -4.71
CA ALA A 150 -12.71 -9.45 -5.60
C ALA A 150 -11.68 -8.37 -5.21
N SER A 151 -12.14 -7.24 -4.66
CA SER A 151 -11.28 -6.11 -4.29
C SER A 151 -10.25 -6.43 -3.21
N PHE A 152 -10.44 -7.50 -2.43
CA PHE A 152 -9.48 -8.00 -1.44
C PHE A 152 -8.18 -8.54 -2.05
N ILE A 153 -8.07 -8.66 -3.38
CA ILE A 153 -6.76 -8.83 -4.02
C ILE A 153 -5.85 -7.62 -3.83
N SER A 154 -6.44 -6.45 -3.55
CA SER A 154 -5.73 -5.19 -3.40
C SER A 154 -5.56 -4.82 -1.92
N PRO A 155 -4.43 -4.19 -1.53
CA PRO A 155 -4.27 -3.60 -0.20
C PRO A 155 -5.31 -2.53 0.13
N ASN A 156 -5.92 -1.93 -0.90
CA ASN A 156 -6.86 -0.84 -0.75
C ASN A 156 -8.12 -1.29 0.00
N ALA A 157 -8.68 -2.44 -0.37
CA ALA A 157 -9.90 -2.96 0.25
C ALA A 157 -9.67 -3.28 1.74
N TRP A 158 -8.57 -3.99 2.05
CA TRP A 158 -8.19 -4.32 3.43
C TRP A 158 -7.97 -3.07 4.29
N GLY A 159 -7.24 -2.08 3.76
CA GLY A 159 -6.97 -0.83 4.47
C GLY A 159 -8.24 -0.02 4.70
N LEU A 160 -9.10 0.09 3.68
CA LEU A 160 -10.33 0.89 3.75
C LEU A 160 -11.32 0.31 4.76
N GLU A 161 -11.50 -1.01 4.79
CA GLU A 161 -12.30 -1.68 5.82
C GLU A 161 -11.72 -1.49 7.22
N GLY A 162 -10.40 -1.68 7.38
CA GLY A 162 -9.74 -1.50 8.67
C GLY A 162 -9.92 -0.08 9.22
N PHE A 163 -9.69 0.95 8.40
CA PHE A 163 -9.89 2.34 8.81
C PHE A 163 -11.36 2.66 9.09
N THR A 164 -12.28 2.16 8.27
CA THR A 164 -13.72 2.35 8.48
C THR A 164 -14.15 1.76 9.81
N LEU A 165 -13.71 0.54 10.14
CA LEU A 165 -14.05 -0.12 11.39
C LEU A 165 -13.46 0.60 12.62
N LEU A 166 -12.21 1.08 12.54
CA LEU A 166 -11.61 1.90 13.60
C LEU A 166 -12.33 3.23 13.81
N SER A 167 -12.73 3.91 12.72
CA SER A 167 -13.47 5.18 12.80
C SER A 167 -14.84 5.04 13.45
N GLN A 168 -15.42 3.83 13.41
CA GLN A 168 -16.70 3.49 14.04
C GLN A 168 -16.54 3.06 15.52
N GLY A 169 -15.34 3.15 16.07
CA GLY A 169 -15.05 2.79 17.47
C GLY A 169 -14.60 1.35 17.68
N GLY A 170 -14.26 0.63 16.60
CA GLY A 170 -13.66 -0.70 16.68
C GLY A 170 -12.29 -0.70 17.37
N LYS A 171 -11.90 -1.86 17.89
CA LYS A 171 -10.63 -2.06 18.61
C LYS A 171 -9.62 -2.81 17.74
N LEU A 172 -8.38 -2.89 18.22
CA LEU A 172 -7.32 -3.66 17.56
C LEU A 172 -7.74 -5.11 17.23
N LEU A 173 -8.48 -5.78 18.13
CA LEU A 173 -8.92 -7.16 17.92
C LEU A 173 -9.84 -7.32 16.71
N ASP A 174 -10.65 -6.30 16.42
CA ASP A 174 -11.64 -6.34 15.35
C ASP A 174 -10.98 -6.19 13.97
N ILE A 175 -9.81 -5.54 13.91
CA ILE A 175 -9.06 -5.34 12.66
C ILE A 175 -7.94 -6.36 12.43
N LEU A 176 -7.76 -7.33 13.34
CA LEU A 176 -6.76 -8.39 13.18
C LEU A 176 -6.89 -9.15 11.85
N PRO A 177 -8.10 -9.54 11.39
CA PRO A 177 -8.23 -10.21 10.10
C PRO A 177 -7.65 -9.36 8.95
N PHE A 178 -7.83 -8.03 9.00
CA PHE A 178 -7.32 -7.16 7.97
C PHE A 178 -5.80 -6.99 8.03
N ILE A 179 -5.25 -6.90 9.25
CA ILE A 179 -3.81 -6.89 9.48
C ILE A 179 -3.17 -8.17 8.94
N PHE A 180 -3.71 -9.33 9.29
CA PHE A 180 -3.19 -10.62 8.82
C PHE A 180 -3.28 -10.76 7.30
N GLY A 181 -4.40 -10.35 6.69
CA GLY A 181 -4.56 -10.35 5.23
C GLY A 181 -3.50 -9.47 4.53
N LEU A 182 -3.27 -8.27 5.05
CA LEU A 182 -2.24 -7.35 4.55
C LEU A 182 -0.82 -7.91 4.69
N LEU A 183 -0.48 -8.44 5.86
CA LEU A 183 0.85 -9.01 6.12
C LEU A 183 1.10 -10.26 5.27
N LEU A 184 0.11 -11.14 5.12
CA LEU A 184 0.19 -12.32 4.26
C LEU A 184 0.40 -11.91 2.80
N MET A 185 -0.36 -10.93 2.31
CA MET A 185 -0.20 -10.39 0.96
C MET A 185 1.19 -9.77 0.77
N GLY A 186 1.65 -8.93 1.70
CA GLY A 186 2.98 -8.31 1.64
C GLY A 186 4.10 -9.36 1.61
N ALA A 187 4.04 -10.36 2.48
CA ALA A 187 5.00 -11.45 2.52
C ALA A 187 5.00 -12.27 1.21
N ALA A 188 3.81 -12.66 0.72
CA ALA A 188 3.69 -13.41 -0.52
C ALA A 188 4.25 -12.64 -1.72
N LEU A 189 3.88 -11.36 -1.89
CA LEU A 189 4.36 -10.51 -2.97
C LEU A 189 5.87 -10.27 -2.90
N MET A 190 6.41 -10.05 -1.69
CA MET A 190 7.84 -9.86 -1.49
C MET A 190 8.64 -11.13 -1.82
N LEU A 191 8.13 -12.31 -1.44
CA LEU A 191 8.74 -13.60 -1.80
C LEU A 191 8.74 -13.81 -3.32
N ILE A 192 7.63 -13.53 -4.00
CA ILE A 192 7.52 -13.64 -5.46
C ILE A 192 8.49 -12.66 -6.13
N ALA A 193 8.49 -11.39 -5.72
CA ALA A 193 9.38 -10.38 -6.28
C ALA A 193 10.85 -10.78 -6.10
N THR A 194 11.22 -11.26 -4.90
CA THR A 194 12.58 -11.72 -4.62
C THR A 194 12.98 -12.90 -5.49
N TYR A 195 12.09 -13.89 -5.66
CA TYR A 195 12.34 -15.04 -6.52
C TYR A 195 12.57 -14.63 -7.98
N VAL A 196 11.75 -13.73 -8.51
CA VAL A 196 11.88 -13.19 -9.87
C VAL A 196 13.19 -12.41 -10.04
N PHE A 197 13.55 -11.55 -9.09
CA PHE A 197 14.82 -10.81 -9.10
C PHE A 197 16.02 -11.77 -9.09
N ARG A 198 16.03 -12.80 -8.24
CA ARG A 198 17.14 -13.78 -8.18
C ARG A 198 17.34 -14.52 -9.49
N ARG A 199 16.26 -14.78 -10.25
CA ARG A 199 16.33 -15.42 -11.57
C ARG A 199 16.88 -14.49 -12.65
N GLN A 200 16.70 -13.17 -12.51
CA GLN A 200 17.21 -12.19 -13.47
C GLN A 200 18.73 -11.91 -13.33
N TYR A 201 19.31 -12.12 -12.14
CA TYR A 201 20.72 -11.82 -11.82
C TYR A 201 21.59 -13.05 -11.56
N ARG A 202 21.09 -14.25 -11.90
CA ARG A 202 21.92 -15.44 -12.06
C ARG A 202 22.47 -15.48 -13.47
#